data_AF-A0A9P5E5M2-F1
#
_entry.id   AF-A0A9P5E5M2-F1
#
_cell.length_a   1.000
_cell.length_b   1.000
_cell.length_c   1.000
_cell.angle_alpha   90.00
_cell.angle_beta   90.00
_cell.angle_gamma   90.00
#
_symmetry.space_group_name_H-M   'P 1'
#
loop_
_entity.id
_entity.type
_entity.pdbx_description
1 polymer ?
#
loop_
_entity_poly.entity_id
_entity_poly.type
_entity_poly.pdbx_seq_one_letter_code
_entity_poly.pdbx_strand_id
1 'polypeptide(L)'
;MVDFKSETVTKVSEKVHDATEKMGDMLDQAEAGKIPGTKGHHPVSAVIGTALTGGMKNAGTKGYLAAYIKELEDNPLRTKMLTAGTLAGTQELVASWLAKDRNKHGNYFTARVPKMAAYGALISAPLGHFLIWALQKAFKGRTSLRAKILQILVSNLIIAPIQNSVYLVAMALIAGARTYHQVRATVKVGFWKVMRVSWITSPICLAFAQKFLPDQLWVPFFNIVSFIIGTYINTITKKKRLAALRKKHFGDDRRSNAGDMRPGRPDDYPPPGMGGPNPPY
;
A
#
# COMPACT_ATOMS: atom_id res chain seq x y z
N MET A 1 -42.74 -12.37 10.28
CA MET A 1 -41.25 -12.32 10.27
C MET A 1 -40.62 -13.21 9.18
N VAL A 2 -41.40 -13.97 8.40
CA VAL A 2 -40.89 -14.87 7.33
C VAL A 2 -40.82 -14.17 5.96
N ASP A 3 -41.73 -13.24 5.65
CA ASP A 3 -41.78 -12.53 4.35
C ASP A 3 -40.56 -11.65 4.03
N PHE A 4 -40.03 -10.93 5.03
CA PHE A 4 -38.95 -9.97 4.79
C PHE A 4 -37.62 -10.64 4.36
N LYS A 5 -37.38 -11.88 4.82
CA LYS A 5 -36.21 -12.68 4.38
C LYS A 5 -36.38 -13.20 2.96
N SER A 6 -37.60 -13.56 2.56
CA SER A 6 -37.90 -14.04 1.20
C SER A 6 -37.72 -12.92 0.18
N GLU A 7 -38.30 -11.73 0.38
CA GLU A 7 -38.13 -10.61 -0.55
C GLU A 7 -36.67 -10.15 -0.69
N THR A 8 -35.91 -10.17 0.41
CA THR A 8 -34.49 -9.78 0.37
C THR A 8 -33.67 -10.80 -0.41
N VAL A 9 -33.94 -12.09 -0.25
CA VAL A 9 -33.28 -13.17 -1.00
C VAL A 9 -33.67 -13.10 -2.48
N THR A 10 -34.95 -12.85 -2.80
CA THR A 10 -35.41 -12.70 -4.19
C THR A 10 -34.76 -11.50 -4.87
N LYS A 11 -34.71 -10.33 -4.21
CA LYS A 11 -34.05 -9.12 -4.76
C LYS A 11 -32.54 -9.29 -4.93
N VAL A 12 -31.89 -10.06 -4.04
CA VAL A 12 -30.46 -10.39 -4.20
C VAL A 12 -30.27 -11.37 -5.34
N SER A 13 -31.13 -12.37 -5.49
CA SER A 13 -31.11 -13.33 -6.60
C SER A 13 -31.32 -12.65 -7.95
N GLU A 14 -32.29 -11.75 -8.06
CA GLU A 14 -32.54 -10.94 -9.27
C GLU A 14 -31.33 -10.07 -9.61
N LYS A 15 -30.73 -9.37 -8.63
CA LYS A 15 -29.53 -8.56 -8.86
C LYS A 15 -28.32 -9.38 -9.30
N VAL A 16 -28.16 -10.58 -8.76
CA VAL A 16 -27.08 -11.51 -9.14
C VAL A 16 -27.35 -12.05 -10.54
N HIS A 17 -28.60 -12.37 -10.87
CA HIS A 17 -28.99 -12.81 -12.21
C HIS A 17 -28.74 -11.71 -13.25
N ASP A 18 -29.23 -10.49 -13.03
CA ASP A 18 -29.01 -9.32 -13.87
C ASP A 18 -27.51 -9.01 -14.08
N ALA A 19 -26.71 -9.17 -13.03
CA ALA A 19 -25.26 -8.95 -13.12
C ALA A 19 -24.57 -10.04 -13.94
N THR A 20 -25.05 -11.28 -13.84
CA THR A 20 -24.51 -12.44 -14.58
C THR A 20 -24.86 -12.33 -16.07
N GLU A 21 -26.11 -11.96 -16.37
CA GLU A 21 -26.60 -11.76 -17.74
C GLU A 21 -25.87 -10.61 -18.45
N LYS A 22 -25.73 -9.45 -17.78
CA LYS A 22 -24.92 -8.34 -18.31
C LYS A 22 -23.46 -8.69 -18.55
N MET A 23 -22.88 -9.57 -17.73
CA MET A 23 -21.51 -10.04 -17.92
C MET A 23 -21.40 -11.00 -19.09
N GLY A 24 -22.41 -11.86 -19.30
CA GLY A 24 -22.54 -12.71 -20.49
C GLY A 24 -22.63 -11.90 -21.78
N ASP A 25 -23.54 -10.92 -21.83
CA ASP A 25 -23.71 -10.03 -23.00
C ASP A 25 -22.42 -9.28 -23.36
N MET A 26 -21.66 -8.84 -22.35
CA MET A 26 -20.39 -8.16 -22.57
C MET A 26 -19.31 -9.13 -23.10
N LEU A 27 -19.30 -10.39 -22.66
CA LEU A 27 -18.38 -11.41 -23.15
C LEU A 27 -18.64 -11.75 -24.61
N ASP A 28 -19.91 -11.93 -24.98
CA ASP A 28 -20.31 -12.19 -26.37
C ASP A 28 -19.93 -11.01 -27.28
N GLN A 29 -20.10 -9.77 -26.80
CA GLN A 29 -19.66 -8.57 -27.51
C GLN A 29 -18.13 -8.47 -27.61
N ALA A 30 -17.39 -8.95 -26.61
CA ALA A 30 -15.93 -8.97 -26.61
C ALA A 30 -15.37 -10.01 -27.58
N GLU A 31 -15.95 -11.21 -27.62
CA GLU A 31 -15.60 -12.28 -28.55
C GLU A 31 -15.92 -11.89 -30.00
N ALA A 32 -17.02 -11.17 -30.20
CA ALA A 32 -17.37 -10.59 -31.50
C ALA A 32 -16.49 -9.39 -31.90
N GLY A 33 -15.53 -8.98 -31.08
CA GLY A 33 -14.65 -7.83 -31.36
C GLY A 33 -15.38 -6.47 -31.38
N LYS A 34 -16.59 -6.40 -30.82
CA LYS A 34 -17.45 -5.20 -30.82
C LYS A 34 -17.10 -4.21 -29.71
N ILE A 35 -16.18 -4.56 -28.81
CA ILE A 35 -15.65 -3.63 -27.80
C ILE A 35 -14.62 -2.70 -28.44
N PRO A 36 -14.91 -1.39 -28.58
CA PRO A 36 -13.99 -0.43 -29.19
C PRO A 36 -12.62 -0.39 -28.50
N GLY A 37 -11.55 -0.32 -29.28
CA GLY A 37 -10.17 -0.30 -28.77
C GLY A 37 -9.58 -1.67 -28.43
N THR A 38 -10.30 -2.77 -28.69
CA THR A 38 -9.80 -4.14 -28.53
C THR A 38 -9.86 -4.91 -29.84
N LYS A 39 -9.04 -5.95 -29.98
CA LYS A 39 -8.99 -6.80 -31.19
C LYS A 39 -9.76 -8.13 -31.03
N GLY A 40 -10.57 -8.27 -29.98
CA GLY A 40 -11.33 -9.51 -29.69
C GLY A 40 -10.52 -10.73 -29.24
N HIS A 41 -9.18 -10.72 -29.33
CA HIS A 41 -8.34 -11.88 -28.96
C HIS A 41 -8.35 -12.25 -27.47
N HIS A 42 -8.72 -11.31 -26.59
CA HIS A 42 -8.75 -11.53 -25.14
C HIS A 42 -10.07 -10.99 -24.55
N PRO A 43 -11.19 -11.69 -24.81
CA PRO A 43 -12.54 -11.20 -24.55
C PRO A 43 -12.78 -10.91 -23.07
N VAL A 44 -12.37 -11.82 -22.18
CA VAL A 44 -12.46 -11.65 -20.72
C VAL A 44 -11.71 -10.39 -20.25
N SER A 45 -10.50 -10.15 -20.77
CA SER A 45 -9.72 -8.96 -20.42
C SER A 45 -10.35 -7.66 -20.94
N ALA A 46 -10.98 -7.72 -22.12
CA ALA A 46 -11.68 -6.60 -22.73
C ALA A 46 -12.94 -6.24 -21.93
N VAL A 47 -13.70 -7.24 -21.46
CA VAL A 47 -14.87 -7.04 -20.58
C VAL A 47 -14.44 -6.44 -19.25
N ILE A 48 -13.45 -7.03 -18.58
CA ILE A 48 -12.94 -6.54 -17.29
C ILE A 48 -12.38 -5.12 -17.46
N GLY A 49 -11.58 -4.88 -18.49
CA GLY A 49 -11.02 -3.56 -18.79
C GLY A 49 -12.10 -2.52 -19.04
N THR A 50 -13.12 -2.86 -19.82
CA THR A 50 -14.25 -1.98 -20.13
C THR A 50 -15.09 -1.69 -18.89
N ALA A 51 -15.36 -2.69 -18.05
CA ALA A 51 -16.08 -2.50 -16.79
C ALA A 51 -15.32 -1.55 -15.85
N LEU A 52 -13.99 -1.73 -15.72
CA LEU A 52 -13.14 -0.91 -14.87
C LEU A 52 -12.98 0.54 -15.39
N THR A 53 -13.13 0.78 -16.69
CA THR A 53 -13.00 2.12 -17.30
C THR A 53 -14.33 2.87 -17.44
N GLY A 54 -15.41 2.38 -16.82
CA GLY A 54 -16.72 3.04 -16.82
C GLY A 54 -17.70 2.55 -17.88
N GLY A 55 -17.49 1.33 -18.38
CA GLY A 55 -18.41 0.61 -19.27
C GLY A 55 -18.22 0.91 -20.75
N MET A 56 -19.09 0.32 -21.59
CA MET A 56 -19.04 0.41 -23.06
C MET A 56 -19.04 1.85 -23.59
N LYS A 57 -19.64 2.80 -22.84
CA LYS A 57 -19.64 4.23 -23.19
C LYS A 57 -18.23 4.85 -23.21
N ASN A 58 -17.30 4.29 -22.44
CA ASN A 58 -15.91 4.72 -22.37
C ASN A 58 -14.96 3.77 -23.10
N ALA A 59 -15.46 2.67 -23.65
CA ALA A 59 -14.64 1.76 -24.45
C ALA A 59 -14.09 2.49 -25.68
N GLY A 60 -12.79 2.34 -25.94
CA GLY A 60 -12.09 3.02 -27.03
C GLY A 60 -11.80 4.52 -26.83
N THR A 61 -12.24 5.13 -25.72
CA THR A 61 -11.85 6.51 -25.36
C THR A 61 -10.42 6.57 -24.80
N LYS A 62 -9.83 7.77 -24.67
CA LYS A 62 -8.62 7.98 -23.86
C LYS A 62 -8.98 7.69 -22.39
N GLY A 63 -8.89 6.42 -21.98
CA GLY A 63 -9.32 5.95 -20.67
C GLY A 63 -8.57 6.62 -19.51
N TYR A 64 -8.99 6.36 -18.27
CA TYR A 64 -8.41 6.98 -17.06
C TYR A 64 -6.89 6.84 -16.99
N LEU A 65 -6.33 5.73 -17.48
CA LEU A 65 -4.89 5.54 -17.57
C LEU A 65 -4.22 6.54 -18.54
N ALA A 66 -4.82 6.79 -19.71
CA ALA A 66 -4.33 7.76 -20.66
C ALA A 66 -4.46 9.20 -20.11
N ALA A 67 -5.55 9.51 -19.42
CA ALA A 67 -5.69 10.79 -18.72
C ALA A 67 -4.64 10.97 -17.61
N TYR A 68 -4.35 9.90 -16.85
CA TYR A 68 -3.30 9.89 -15.83
C TYR A 68 -1.91 10.04 -16.43
N ILE A 69 -1.59 9.35 -17.52
CA ILE A 69 -0.31 9.49 -18.24
C ILE A 69 -0.16 10.91 -18.77
N LYS A 70 -1.22 11.47 -19.38
CA LYS A 70 -1.22 12.86 -19.82
C LYS A 70 -0.92 13.82 -18.67
N GLU A 71 -1.58 13.66 -17.54
CA GLU A 71 -1.36 14.51 -16.36
C GLU A 71 0.04 14.28 -15.74
N LEU A 72 0.63 13.09 -15.89
CA LEU A 72 2.03 12.83 -15.53
C LEU A 72 3.03 13.54 -16.45
N GLU A 73 2.69 13.75 -17.72
CA GLU A 73 3.53 14.45 -18.70
C GLU A 73 3.38 15.97 -18.57
N ASP A 74 2.14 16.46 -18.52
CA ASP A 74 1.81 17.90 -18.46
C ASP A 74 2.13 18.51 -17.09
N ASN A 75 1.82 17.78 -16.00
CA ASN A 75 1.94 18.28 -14.62
C ASN A 75 2.70 17.29 -13.70
N PRO A 76 3.94 16.89 -14.05
CA PRO A 76 4.64 15.75 -13.46
C PRO A 76 4.80 15.81 -11.94
N LEU A 77 5.07 16.99 -11.38
CA LEU A 77 5.24 17.14 -9.94
C LEU A 77 3.91 16.98 -9.21
N ARG A 78 2.87 17.72 -9.62
CA ARG A 78 1.53 17.67 -9.01
C ARG A 78 0.97 16.26 -9.02
N THR A 79 1.07 15.58 -10.16
CA THR A 79 0.56 14.23 -10.35
C THR A 79 1.29 13.24 -9.46
N LYS A 80 2.63 13.32 -9.39
CA LYS A 80 3.42 12.49 -8.47
C LYS A 80 3.08 12.75 -7.01
N MET A 81 2.83 13.99 -6.61
CA MET A 81 2.41 14.35 -5.24
C MET A 81 1.05 13.73 -4.89
N LEU A 82 0.04 13.91 -5.75
CA LEU A 82 -1.29 13.35 -5.53
C LEU A 82 -1.26 11.82 -5.49
N THR A 83 -0.54 11.19 -6.42
CA THR A 83 -0.41 9.73 -6.46
C THR A 83 0.33 9.22 -5.23
N ALA A 84 1.50 9.78 -4.89
CA ALA A 84 2.29 9.32 -3.75
C ALA A 84 1.55 9.50 -2.42
N GLY A 85 0.85 10.62 -2.23
CA GLY A 85 0.03 10.84 -1.03
C GLY A 85 -1.13 9.86 -0.94
N THR A 86 -1.87 9.66 -2.04
CA THR A 86 -2.99 8.72 -2.08
C THR A 86 -2.53 7.29 -1.78
N LEU A 87 -1.44 6.85 -2.42
CA LEU A 87 -0.87 5.53 -2.19
C LEU A 87 -0.37 5.39 -0.76
N ALA A 88 0.42 6.32 -0.24
CA ALA A 88 0.96 6.22 1.13
C ALA A 88 -0.14 6.20 2.21
N GLY A 89 -1.18 7.03 2.06
CA GLY A 89 -2.34 7.02 2.95
C GLY A 89 -3.11 5.70 2.87
N THR A 90 -3.38 5.22 1.66
CA THR A 90 -4.09 3.96 1.44
C THR A 90 -3.28 2.76 1.94
N GLN A 91 -1.96 2.75 1.75
CA GLN A 91 -1.06 1.73 2.30
C GLN A 91 -1.13 1.67 3.81
N GLU A 92 -1.12 2.83 4.49
CA GLU A 92 -1.25 2.87 5.96
C GLU A 92 -2.62 2.38 6.42
N LEU A 93 -3.69 2.72 5.71
CA LEU A 93 -5.05 2.26 6.03
C LEU A 93 -5.18 0.74 5.86
N VAL A 94 -4.77 0.20 4.71
CA VAL A 94 -4.80 -1.25 4.43
C VAL A 94 -3.91 -2.01 5.40
N ALA A 95 -2.71 -1.50 5.68
CA ALA A 95 -1.81 -2.13 6.65
C ALA A 95 -2.39 -2.11 8.08
N SER A 96 -3.06 -1.03 8.48
CA SER A 96 -3.79 -0.97 9.76
C SER A 96 -4.90 -2.00 9.83
N TRP A 97 -5.67 -2.16 8.75
CA TRP A 97 -6.72 -3.17 8.66
C TRP A 97 -6.16 -4.60 8.75
N LEU A 98 -5.15 -4.93 7.94
CA LEU A 98 -4.51 -6.26 7.92
C LEU A 98 -3.79 -6.61 9.22
N ALA A 99 -3.23 -5.61 9.92
CA ALA A 99 -2.56 -5.80 11.19
C ALA A 99 -3.52 -5.81 12.40
N LYS A 100 -4.80 -5.48 12.19
CA LYS A 100 -5.78 -5.21 13.25
C LYS A 100 -5.32 -4.09 14.21
N ASP A 101 -4.62 -3.07 13.68
CA ASP A 101 -4.12 -1.89 14.40
C ASP A 101 -5.23 -0.83 14.44
N ARG A 102 -6.13 -0.95 15.43
CA ARG A 102 -7.30 -0.06 15.62
C ARG A 102 -6.93 1.20 16.42
N ASN A 103 -7.63 2.30 16.16
CA ASN A 103 -7.58 3.50 16.99
C ASN A 103 -8.44 3.33 18.26
N LYS A 104 -8.42 4.33 19.15
CA LYS A 104 -9.20 4.34 20.41
C LYS A 104 -10.72 4.25 20.24
N HIS A 105 -11.23 4.46 19.03
CA HIS A 105 -12.64 4.42 18.68
C HIS A 105 -13.01 3.15 17.90
N GLY A 106 -12.09 2.19 17.78
CA GLY A 106 -12.32 0.91 17.08
C GLY A 106 -12.08 0.94 15.55
N ASN A 107 -11.73 2.09 14.97
CA ASN A 107 -11.61 2.26 13.52
C ASN A 107 -10.17 2.05 13.04
N TYR A 108 -9.99 1.62 11.79
CA TYR A 108 -8.66 1.46 11.18
C TYR A 108 -8.08 2.76 10.62
N PHE A 109 -8.90 3.81 10.52
CA PHE A 109 -8.45 5.15 10.17
C PHE A 109 -7.76 5.79 11.39
N THR A 110 -6.46 5.51 11.53
CA THR A 110 -5.63 6.06 12.59
C THR A 110 -5.10 7.44 12.22
N ALA A 111 -4.64 8.21 13.20
CA ALA A 111 -3.97 9.50 12.96
C ALA A 111 -2.68 9.39 12.11
N ARG A 112 -2.21 8.17 11.79
CA ARG A 112 -1.08 7.95 10.88
C ARG A 112 -1.48 7.98 9.41
N VAL A 113 -2.73 7.65 9.06
CA VAL A 113 -3.21 7.66 7.66
C VAL A 113 -3.05 9.04 7.02
N PRO A 114 -3.60 10.14 7.58
CA PRO A 114 -3.41 11.47 7.00
C PRO A 114 -1.95 11.93 7.04
N LYS A 115 -1.17 11.53 8.06
CA LYS A 115 0.27 11.85 8.13
C LYS A 115 1.07 11.15 7.02
N MET A 116 0.73 9.90 6.71
CA MET A 116 1.36 9.15 5.62
C MET A 116 0.98 9.72 4.27
N ALA A 117 -0.28 10.13 4.10
CA ALA A 117 -0.70 10.84 2.89
C ALA A 117 0.06 12.17 2.72
N ALA A 118 0.16 12.97 3.78
CA ALA A 118 0.93 14.21 3.76
C ALA A 118 2.42 13.96 3.48
N TYR A 119 3.02 12.94 4.09
CA TYR A 119 4.39 12.54 3.80
C TYR A 119 4.59 12.18 2.32
N GLY A 120 3.70 11.34 1.76
CA GLY A 120 3.76 10.95 0.35
C GLY A 120 3.69 12.16 -0.58
N ALA A 121 2.72 13.04 -0.34
CA ALA A 121 2.46 14.19 -1.20
C ALA A 121 3.47 15.32 -1.04
N LEU A 122 3.85 15.68 0.19
CA LEU A 122 4.60 16.91 0.46
C LEU A 122 6.10 16.68 0.66
N ILE A 123 6.53 15.45 0.95
CA ILE A 123 7.92 15.13 1.24
C ILE A 123 8.47 14.15 0.21
N SER A 124 7.88 12.96 0.12
CA SER A 124 8.44 11.85 -0.67
C SER A 124 8.46 12.17 -2.17
N ALA A 125 7.33 12.59 -2.74
CA ALA A 125 7.24 12.90 -4.16
C ALA A 125 8.09 14.12 -4.58
N PRO A 126 8.05 15.27 -3.89
CA PRO A 126 8.89 16.42 -4.24
C PRO A 126 10.38 16.11 -4.13
N LEU A 127 10.80 15.45 -3.05
CA LEU A 127 12.20 15.04 -2.86
C LEU A 127 12.65 14.13 -4.00
N GLY A 128 11.88 13.08 -4.30
CA GLY A 128 12.21 12.15 -5.38
C GLY A 128 12.25 12.82 -6.75
N HIS A 129 11.27 13.69 -7.03
CA HIS A 129 11.23 14.45 -8.27
C HIS A 129 12.49 15.31 -8.43
N PHE A 130 12.86 16.07 -7.41
CA PHE A 130 14.01 16.96 -7.44
C PHE A 130 15.33 16.19 -7.56
N LEU A 131 15.52 15.12 -6.79
CA LEU A 131 16.74 14.31 -6.81
C LEU A 131 16.96 13.65 -8.17
N ILE A 132 15.90 13.11 -8.78
CA ILE A 132 15.98 12.53 -10.12
C ILE A 132 16.20 13.63 -11.17
N TRP A 133 15.53 14.77 -11.07
CA TRP A 133 15.79 15.91 -11.94
C TRP A 133 17.25 16.35 -11.89
N ALA A 134 17.84 16.47 -10.70
CA ALA A 134 19.24 16.82 -10.50
C ALA A 134 20.17 15.78 -11.13
N LEU A 135 19.87 14.49 -10.95
CA LEU A 135 20.61 13.40 -11.58
C LEU A 135 20.53 13.47 -13.12
N GLN A 136 19.34 13.66 -13.69
CA GLN A 136 19.16 13.79 -15.13
C GLN A 136 19.88 15.02 -15.69
N LYS A 137 19.87 16.13 -14.96
CA LYS A 137 20.60 17.35 -15.32
C LYS A 137 22.11 17.13 -15.33
N ALA A 138 22.66 16.42 -14.35
CA ALA A 138 24.09 16.11 -14.25
C ALA A 138 24.59 15.18 -15.38
N PHE A 139 23.73 14.30 -15.90
CA PHE A 139 24.04 13.36 -16.98
C PHE A 139 23.51 13.81 -18.36
N LYS A 140 23.02 15.04 -18.48
CA LYS A 140 22.46 15.58 -19.74
C LYS A 140 23.51 15.51 -20.85
N GLY A 141 23.11 14.98 -22.01
CA GLY A 141 23.98 14.83 -23.19
C GLY A 141 24.98 13.67 -23.11
N ARG A 142 24.98 12.87 -22.04
CA ARG A 142 25.86 11.69 -21.90
C ARG A 142 25.13 10.43 -22.37
N THR A 143 25.34 10.03 -23.63
CA THR A 143 24.63 8.89 -24.24
C THR A 143 25.38 7.55 -24.21
N SER A 144 26.66 7.56 -23.81
CA SER A 144 27.49 6.36 -23.81
C SER A 144 27.00 5.30 -22.82
N LEU A 145 27.27 4.02 -23.12
CA LEU A 145 26.93 2.91 -22.21
C LEU A 145 27.54 3.10 -20.81
N ARG A 146 28.80 3.57 -20.77
CA ARG A 146 29.49 3.90 -19.51
C ARG A 146 28.74 4.97 -18.71
N ALA A 147 28.24 6.01 -19.37
CA ALA A 147 27.48 7.06 -18.71
C ALA A 147 26.12 6.56 -18.17
N LYS A 148 25.41 5.71 -18.93
CA LYS A 148 24.16 5.09 -18.47
C LYS A 148 24.38 4.20 -17.24
N ILE A 149 25.44 3.39 -17.25
CA ILE A 149 25.81 2.55 -16.09
C ILE A 149 26.13 3.44 -14.88
N LEU A 150 26.96 4.47 -15.07
CA LEU A 150 27.33 5.38 -14.00
C LEU A 150 26.10 6.12 -13.43
N GLN A 151 25.15 6.53 -14.28
CA GLN A 151 23.91 7.16 -13.86
C GLN A 151 23.08 6.22 -12.96
N ILE A 152 22.97 4.95 -13.34
CA ILE A 152 22.27 3.93 -12.53
C ILE A 152 22.98 3.71 -11.19
N LEU A 153 24.31 3.67 -11.18
CA LEU A 153 25.09 3.53 -9.95
C LEU A 153 24.89 4.73 -9.02
N VAL A 154 24.96 5.96 -9.54
CA VAL A 154 24.70 7.18 -8.76
C VAL A 154 23.26 7.18 -8.22
N SER A 155 22.29 6.77 -9.03
CA SER A 155 20.90 6.63 -8.58
C SER A 155 20.77 5.65 -7.40
N ASN A 156 21.44 4.50 -7.46
CA ASN A 156 21.33 3.46 -6.44
C ASN A 156 22.19 3.71 -5.19
N LEU A 157 23.32 4.42 -5.32
CA LEU A 157 24.29 4.63 -4.26
C LEU A 157 24.21 6.01 -3.60
N ILE A 158 23.50 6.96 -4.21
CA ILE A 158 23.33 8.31 -3.64
C ILE A 158 21.83 8.62 -3.46
N ILE A 159 21.06 8.56 -4.55
CA ILE A 159 19.65 8.98 -4.52
C ILE A 159 18.82 8.05 -3.64
N ALA A 160 18.91 6.74 -3.86
CA ALA A 160 18.15 5.76 -3.07
C ALA A 160 18.47 5.80 -1.56
N PRO A 161 19.74 5.89 -1.10
CA PRO A 161 20.07 6.09 0.30
C PRO A 161 19.46 7.35 0.94
N ILE A 162 19.47 8.47 0.23
CA ILE A 162 18.85 9.71 0.70
C ILE A 162 17.34 9.50 0.90
N GLN A 163 16.65 9.00 -0.13
CA GLN A 163 15.21 8.75 -0.07
C GLN A 163 14.83 7.77 1.04
N ASN A 164 15.56 6.67 1.18
CA ASN A 164 15.31 5.65 2.20
C ASN A 164 15.59 6.18 3.62
N SER A 165 16.58 7.06 3.79
CA SER A 165 16.86 7.70 5.08
C SER A 165 15.73 8.65 5.48
N VAL A 166 15.29 9.51 4.56
CA VAL A 166 14.16 10.43 4.79
C VAL A 166 12.88 9.65 5.10
N TYR A 167 12.62 8.56 4.38
CA TYR A 167 11.50 7.66 4.66
C TYR A 167 11.56 7.09 6.09
N LEU A 168 12.70 6.58 6.53
CA LEU A 168 12.86 6.02 7.87
C LEU A 168 12.72 7.07 8.97
N VAL A 169 13.23 8.28 8.75
CA VAL A 169 13.04 9.42 9.65
C VAL A 169 11.56 9.77 9.76
N ALA A 170 10.87 9.96 8.62
CA ALA A 170 9.45 10.26 8.60
C ALA A 170 8.64 9.15 9.28
N MET A 171 8.97 7.89 9.03
CA MET A 171 8.31 6.76 9.67
C MET A 171 8.48 6.74 11.19
N ALA A 172 9.69 7.04 11.68
CA ALA A 172 9.93 7.14 13.12
C ALA A 172 9.06 8.26 13.75
N LEU A 173 9.03 9.44 13.14
CA LEU A 173 8.27 10.59 13.62
C LEU A 173 6.75 10.31 13.59
N ILE A 174 6.23 9.73 12.51
CA ILE A 174 4.83 9.35 12.36
C ILE A 174 4.44 8.25 13.36
N ALA A 175 5.36 7.32 13.66
CA ALA A 175 5.16 6.30 14.69
C ALA A 175 5.13 6.89 16.11
N GLY A 176 5.64 8.11 16.30
CA GLY A 176 5.60 8.86 17.56
C GLY A 176 6.96 9.09 18.22
N ALA A 177 8.08 8.82 17.52
CA ALA A 177 9.41 9.16 18.04
C ALA A 177 9.51 10.67 18.28
N ARG A 178 9.98 11.05 19.47
CA ARG A 178 10.13 12.45 19.90
C ARG A 178 11.57 12.88 20.11
N THR A 179 12.51 11.93 20.22
CA THR A 179 13.92 12.24 20.47
C THR A 179 14.82 11.81 19.32
N TYR A 180 15.94 12.51 19.15
CA TYR A 180 16.97 12.17 18.16
C TYR A 180 17.43 10.71 18.29
N HIS A 181 17.60 10.22 19.52
CA HIS A 181 18.01 8.85 19.80
C HIS A 181 17.02 7.82 19.25
N GLN A 182 15.71 8.04 19.39
CA GLN A 182 14.66 7.15 18.87
C GLN A 182 14.64 7.14 17.34
N VAL A 183 14.78 8.31 16.72
CA VAL A 183 14.84 8.44 15.25
C VAL A 183 16.09 7.75 14.71
N ARG A 184 17.26 8.06 15.29
CA ARG A 184 18.54 7.45 14.91
C ARG A 184 18.52 5.93 15.06
N ALA A 185 17.93 5.40 16.14
CA ALA A 185 17.78 3.96 16.33
C ALA A 185 16.94 3.33 15.20
N THR A 186 15.84 3.96 14.83
CA THR A 186 14.97 3.49 13.74
C THR A 186 15.72 3.49 12.40
N VAL A 187 16.42 4.58 12.08
CA VAL A 187 17.23 4.67 10.86
C VAL A 187 18.32 3.61 10.86
N LYS A 188 19.12 3.50 11.93
CA LYS A 188 20.23 2.54 12.03
C LYS A 188 19.78 1.09 11.86
N VAL A 189 18.63 0.73 12.44
CA VAL A 189 18.09 -0.64 12.40
C VAL A 189 17.36 -0.94 11.08
N GLY A 190 16.73 0.08 10.49
CA GLY A 190 15.91 -0.04 9.28
C GLY A 190 16.69 0.10 7.98
N PHE A 191 17.73 0.93 7.96
CA PHE A 191 18.39 1.39 6.74
C PHE A 191 18.82 0.25 5.83
N TRP A 192 19.67 -0.66 6.34
CA TRP A 192 20.16 -1.79 5.53
C TRP A 192 19.07 -2.77 5.11
N LYS A 193 17.99 -2.90 5.90
CA LYS A 193 16.85 -3.75 5.53
C LYS A 193 16.12 -3.16 4.33
N VAL A 194 15.82 -1.86 4.38
CA VAL A 194 15.16 -1.14 3.28
C VAL A 194 16.04 -1.11 2.04
N MET A 195 17.35 -0.83 2.19
CA MET A 195 18.30 -0.85 1.08
C MET A 195 18.35 -2.19 0.37
N ARG A 196 18.45 -3.31 1.10
CA ARG A 196 18.47 -4.65 0.49
C ARG A 196 17.20 -4.96 -0.28
N VAL A 197 16.03 -4.63 0.29
CA VAL A 197 14.75 -4.80 -0.42
C VAL A 197 14.75 -3.98 -1.70
N SER A 198 15.18 -2.72 -1.64
CA SER A 198 15.26 -1.84 -2.81
C SER A 198 16.21 -2.39 -3.88
N TRP A 199 17.41 -2.85 -3.52
CA TRP A 199 18.42 -3.33 -4.46
C TRP A 199 18.06 -4.69 -5.09
N ILE A 200 17.24 -5.50 -4.42
CA ILE A 200 16.74 -6.75 -5.01
C ILE A 200 15.52 -6.46 -5.89
N THR A 201 14.60 -5.62 -5.41
CA THR A 201 13.33 -5.37 -6.09
C THR A 201 13.52 -4.53 -7.35
N SER A 202 14.33 -3.47 -7.29
CA SER A 202 14.41 -2.50 -8.39
C SER A 202 14.93 -3.12 -9.69
N PRO A 203 15.98 -3.97 -9.71
CA PRO A 203 16.47 -4.55 -10.95
C PRO A 203 15.49 -5.57 -11.55
N ILE A 204 14.82 -6.35 -10.70
CA ILE A 204 13.82 -7.34 -11.14
C ILE A 204 12.64 -6.63 -11.80
N CYS A 205 12.11 -5.60 -11.13
CA CYS A 205 10.99 -4.83 -11.66
C CYS A 205 11.37 -4.03 -12.91
N LEU A 206 12.60 -3.50 -12.96
CA LEU A 206 13.11 -2.81 -14.13
C LEU A 206 13.28 -3.76 -15.33
N ALA A 207 13.83 -4.96 -15.11
CA ALA A 207 13.96 -5.96 -16.16
C ALA A 207 12.59 -6.39 -16.71
N PHE A 208 11.60 -6.56 -15.83
CA PHE A 208 10.22 -6.83 -16.24
C PHE A 208 9.63 -5.67 -17.06
N ALA A 209 9.75 -4.44 -16.56
CA ALA A 209 9.24 -3.26 -17.25
C ALA A 209 9.86 -3.10 -18.65
N GLN A 210 11.18 -3.26 -18.76
CA GLN A 210 11.89 -3.17 -20.04
C GLN A 210 11.49 -4.26 -21.04
N LYS A 211 11.17 -5.47 -20.57
CA LYS A 211 10.81 -6.61 -21.43
C LYS A 211 9.35 -6.55 -21.90
N PHE A 212 8.44 -6.06 -21.06
CA PHE A 212 7.00 -6.26 -21.24
C PHE A 212 6.17 -4.98 -21.29
N LEU A 213 6.72 -3.81 -20.91
CA LEU A 213 5.95 -2.58 -20.80
C LEU A 213 6.54 -1.44 -21.63
N PRO A 214 5.71 -0.64 -22.32
CA PRO A 214 6.16 0.62 -22.90
C PRO A 214 6.53 1.64 -21.80
N ASP A 215 7.49 2.51 -22.09
CA ASP A 215 8.12 3.44 -21.12
C ASP A 215 7.10 4.31 -20.36
N GLN A 216 6.04 4.76 -21.03
CA GLN A 216 4.93 5.52 -20.45
C GLN A 216 4.19 4.78 -19.31
N LEU A 217 4.22 3.44 -19.30
CA LEU A 217 3.59 2.63 -18.25
C LEU A 217 4.53 2.29 -17.09
N TRP A 218 5.80 2.67 -17.15
CA TRP A 218 6.75 2.32 -16.10
C TRP A 218 6.38 2.97 -14.76
N VAL A 219 6.04 4.26 -14.75
CA VAL A 219 5.65 4.98 -13.52
C VAL A 219 4.43 4.32 -12.83
N PRO A 220 3.28 4.10 -13.51
CA PRO A 220 2.16 3.41 -12.87
C PRO A 220 2.49 1.98 -12.44
N PHE A 221 3.28 1.24 -13.21
CA PHE A 221 3.74 -0.09 -12.82
C PHE A 221 4.57 -0.07 -11.52
N PHE A 222 5.58 0.78 -11.43
CA PHE A 222 6.41 0.90 -10.22
C PHE A 222 5.59 1.38 -9.01
N ASN A 223 4.58 2.22 -9.22
CA ASN A 223 3.65 2.63 -8.16
C ASN A 223 2.85 1.44 -7.61
N ILE A 224 2.34 0.56 -8.48
CA ILE A 224 1.62 -0.65 -8.06
C ILE A 224 2.54 -1.60 -7.28
N VAL A 225 3.74 -1.87 -7.80
CA VAL A 225 4.73 -2.71 -7.11
C VAL A 225 5.08 -2.13 -5.73
N SER A 226 5.39 -0.83 -5.69
CA SER A 226 5.71 -0.13 -4.44
C SER A 226 4.54 -0.16 -3.46
N PHE A 227 3.31 -0.06 -3.96
CA PHE A 227 2.09 -0.18 -3.16
C PHE A 227 2.01 -1.54 -2.48
N ILE A 228 2.16 -2.62 -3.23
CA ILE A 228 2.10 -4.01 -2.73
C ILE A 228 3.19 -4.27 -1.69
N ILE A 229 4.45 -4.00 -2.06
CA ILE A 229 5.60 -4.26 -1.18
C ILE A 229 5.54 -3.40 0.08
N GLY A 230 5.24 -2.11 -0.06
CA GLY A 230 5.12 -1.21 1.08
C GLY A 230 3.98 -1.61 2.01
N THR A 231 2.83 -2.04 1.48
CA THR A 231 1.71 -2.53 2.30
C THR A 231 2.10 -3.78 3.09
N TYR A 232 2.77 -4.73 2.43
CA TYR A 232 3.25 -5.96 3.07
C TYR A 232 4.24 -5.67 4.20
N ILE A 233 5.26 -4.85 3.94
CA ILE A 233 6.28 -4.48 4.94
C ILE A 233 5.64 -3.72 6.10
N ASN A 234 4.76 -2.77 5.82
CA ASN A 234 4.07 -1.98 6.85
C ASN A 234 3.18 -2.88 7.73
N THR A 235 2.42 -3.80 7.11
CA THR A 235 1.59 -4.78 7.82
C THR A 235 2.42 -5.65 8.77
N ILE A 236 3.53 -6.23 8.29
CA ILE A 236 4.41 -7.06 9.12
C ILE A 236 5.01 -6.25 10.27
N THR A 237 5.44 -5.03 10.00
CA THR A 237 6.03 -4.15 11.00
C THR A 237 5.03 -3.82 12.11
N LYS A 238 3.79 -3.50 11.74
CA LYS A 238 2.68 -3.28 12.68
C LYS A 238 2.37 -4.53 13.51
N LYS A 239 2.25 -5.70 12.87
CA LYS A 239 2.02 -6.97 13.59
C LYS A 239 3.11 -7.26 14.61
N LYS A 240 4.39 -7.10 14.24
CA LYS A 240 5.53 -7.27 15.15
C LYS A 240 5.50 -6.28 16.32
N ARG A 241 5.18 -5.02 16.06
CA ARG A 241 5.03 -4.01 17.12
C ARG A 241 3.91 -4.37 18.10
N LEU A 242 2.73 -4.74 17.59
CA LEU A 242 1.59 -5.13 18.41
C LEU A 242 1.89 -6.38 19.24
N ALA A 243 2.57 -7.38 18.67
CA ALA A 243 3.02 -8.56 19.41
C ALA A 243 4.02 -8.21 20.52
N ALA A 244 4.97 -7.30 20.26
CA ALA A 244 5.91 -6.84 21.27
C ALA A 244 5.22 -6.05 22.40
N LEU A 245 4.22 -5.23 22.07
CA LEU A 245 3.41 -4.52 23.06
C LEU A 245 2.60 -5.51 23.91
N ARG A 246 1.95 -6.51 23.31
CA ARG A 246 1.24 -7.56 24.05
C ARG A 246 2.18 -8.32 24.99
N LYS A 247 3.36 -8.71 24.51
CA LYS A 247 4.35 -9.42 25.34
C LYS A 247 4.83 -8.59 26.52
N LYS A 248 4.94 -7.25 26.39
CA LYS A 248 5.28 -6.37 27.52
C LYS A 248 4.15 -6.31 28.54
N HIS A 249 2.91 -6.10 28.11
CA HIS A 249 1.76 -6.03 29.01
C HIS A 249 1.56 -7.36 29.76
N PHE A 250 1.42 -8.47 29.03
CA PHE A 250 1.23 -9.80 29.66
C PHE A 250 2.50 -10.39 30.30
N GLY A 251 3.67 -9.82 30.03
CA GLY A 251 4.95 -10.23 30.61
C GLY A 251 5.25 -9.53 31.95
N ASP A 252 4.80 -8.29 32.12
CA ASP A 252 4.86 -7.57 33.39
C ASP A 252 3.84 -8.12 34.40
N ASP A 253 2.67 -8.58 33.96
CA ASP A 253 1.67 -9.22 34.84
C ASP A 253 2.21 -10.49 35.53
N ARG A 254 3.09 -11.26 34.86
CA ARG A 254 3.73 -12.44 35.47
C ARG A 254 4.84 -12.10 36.45
N ARG A 255 5.48 -10.93 36.32
CA ARG A 255 6.56 -10.50 37.24
C ARG A 255 6.01 -9.77 38.45
N SER A 256 4.92 -9.02 38.28
CA SER A 256 4.20 -8.37 39.38
C SER A 256 3.45 -9.38 40.25
N ASN A 257 2.98 -10.50 39.69
CA ASN A 257 2.35 -11.59 40.45
C ASN A 257 3.34 -12.65 41.00
N ALA A 258 4.65 -12.44 40.83
CA ALA A 258 5.70 -13.31 41.39
C ALA A 258 6.25 -12.78 42.73
N GLY A 259 5.57 -11.81 43.35
CA GLY A 259 5.94 -11.19 44.62
C GLY A 259 5.30 -11.80 45.88
N ASP A 260 4.32 -12.69 45.76
CA ASP A 260 3.69 -13.33 46.91
C ASP A 260 3.17 -14.73 46.55
N MET A 261 4.09 -15.69 46.39
CA MET A 261 3.74 -17.11 46.43
C MET A 261 3.82 -17.59 47.89
N ARG A 262 2.84 -17.21 48.70
CA ARG A 262 2.38 -18.08 49.78
C ARG A 262 1.43 -19.11 49.15
N PRO A 263 1.53 -20.42 49.44
CA PRO A 263 0.60 -21.38 48.88
C PRO A 263 -0.80 -21.09 49.43
N GLY A 264 -1.69 -20.58 48.57
CA GLY A 264 -3.10 -20.38 48.89
C GLY A 264 -3.76 -21.71 49.21
N ARG A 265 -4.51 -21.74 50.32
CA ARG A 265 -5.29 -22.88 50.80
C ARG A 265 -6.36 -23.26 49.75
N PRO A 266 -6.79 -24.52 49.63
CA PRO A 266 -7.65 -24.98 48.53
C PRO A 266 -9.08 -24.41 48.45
N ASP A 267 -9.46 -23.42 49.27
CA ASP A 267 -10.84 -22.98 49.44
C ASP A 267 -11.21 -21.69 48.67
N ASP A 268 -10.29 -21.07 47.91
CA ASP A 268 -10.49 -19.76 47.26
C ASP A 268 -10.83 -19.81 45.75
N TYR A 269 -11.54 -20.83 45.27
CA TYR A 269 -12.13 -20.78 43.92
C TYR A 269 -13.61 -20.39 43.98
N PRO A 270 -14.01 -19.23 43.43
CA PRO A 270 -15.42 -18.94 43.23
C PRO A 270 -15.98 -19.86 42.12
N PRO A 271 -17.24 -20.33 42.25
CA PRO A 271 -17.81 -21.31 41.34
C PRO A 271 -17.93 -20.77 39.90
N PRO A 272 -17.85 -21.65 38.89
CA PRO A 272 -17.84 -21.26 37.49
C PRO A 272 -19.24 -20.77 37.08
N GLY A 273 -19.46 -19.45 37.06
CA GLY A 273 -20.80 -18.95 36.73
C GLY A 273 -21.04 -17.45 36.59
N MET A 274 -20.05 -16.56 36.72
CA MET A 274 -20.28 -15.13 36.48
C MET A 274 -19.26 -14.53 35.53
N GLY A 275 -19.70 -14.33 34.29
CA GLY A 275 -18.99 -13.53 33.29
C GLY A 275 -18.90 -12.08 33.74
N GLY A 276 -17.69 -11.66 34.11
CA GLY A 276 -17.36 -10.26 34.31
C GLY A 276 -17.25 -9.51 32.97
N PRO A 277 -17.52 -8.19 32.93
CA PRO A 277 -17.49 -7.41 31.70
C PRO A 277 -16.10 -7.38 31.07
N ASN A 278 -16.05 -7.58 29.75
CA ASN A 278 -14.82 -7.47 28.97
C ASN A 278 -14.21 -6.05 29.13
N PRO A 279 -12.90 -5.92 29.42
CA PRO A 279 -12.28 -4.61 29.59
C PRO A 279 -12.22 -3.82 28.26
N PRO A 280 -12.42 -2.49 28.29
CA PRO A 280 -12.48 -1.67 27.10
C PRO A 280 -11.09 -1.45 26.49
N TYR A 281 -10.96 -1.73 25.18
CA TYR A 281 -9.84 -1.30 24.34
C TYR A 281 -10.35 -0.70 23.03
#